data_AF-A0A2T2TII9-F1
#
_entry.id   AF-A0A2T2TII9-F1
#
_cell.length_a   1.000
_cell.length_b   1.000
_cell.length_c   1.000
_cell.angle_alpha   90.00
_cell.angle_beta   90.00
_cell.angle_gamma   90.00
#
_symmetry.space_group_name_H-M   'P 1'
#
loop_
_entity.id
_entity.type
_entity.pdbx_description
1 polymer ?
#
loop_
_entity_poly.entity_id
_entity_poly.type
_entity_poly.pdbx_seq_one_letter_code
_entity_poly.pdbx_strand_id
1 'polypeptide(L)'
;MRECGFPAAPYEGEASQTRDLPRTRRNAETPAPCKSGFSNDPLLPRRSSMKRLVVVESPTKADTIRNYLSGDGHTYQIEASMGHVRDLPASA
;
A
#
# COMPACT_ATOMS: atom_id res chain seq x y z
N MET A 1 9.50 -33.12 39.35
CA MET A 1 8.46 -32.09 39.09
C MET A 1 8.96 -30.78 39.67
N ARG A 2 9.21 -29.76 38.84
CA ARG A 2 9.51 -28.40 39.31
C ARG A 2 8.23 -27.58 39.12
N GLU A 3 7.62 -27.24 40.24
CA GLU A 3 6.44 -26.40 40.38
C GLU A 3 6.84 -24.96 40.04
N CYS A 4 6.53 -24.50 38.83
CA CYS A 4 6.67 -23.08 38.47
C CYS A 4 5.36 -22.36 38.80
N GLY A 5 5.21 -21.94 40.06
CA GLY A 5 4.12 -21.08 40.52
C GLY A 5 4.31 -19.63 40.03
N PHE A 6 3.30 -19.09 39.35
CA PHE A 6 3.19 -17.67 39.01
C PHE A 6 2.55 -16.91 40.18
N PRO A 7 3.22 -15.95 40.83
CA PRO A 7 2.55 -15.08 41.79
C PRO A 7 1.70 -14.03 41.07
N ALA A 8 0.41 -14.01 41.38
CA ALA A 8 -0.51 -12.93 41.08
C ALA A 8 -0.10 -11.68 41.88
N ALA A 9 0.12 -10.56 41.19
CA ALA A 9 0.24 -9.25 41.84
C ALA A 9 -1.16 -8.61 41.99
N PRO A 10 -1.47 -7.98 43.14
CA PRO A 10 -2.79 -7.44 43.42
C PRO A 10 -3.02 -6.08 42.78
N TYR A 11 -4.29 -5.79 42.55
CA TYR A 11 -4.85 -4.48 42.22
C TYR A 11 -4.62 -3.49 43.37
N GLU A 12 -4.42 -2.21 43.07
CA GLU A 12 -4.83 -1.01 43.83
C GLU A 12 -4.74 0.12 42.76
N GLY A 13 -5.68 1.00 42.45
CA GLY A 13 -6.57 1.78 43.31
C GLY A 13 -6.41 3.26 42.91
N GLU A 14 -7.50 3.87 42.44
CA GLU A 14 -7.89 5.29 42.35
C GLU A 14 -6.83 6.44 42.39
N ALA A 15 -6.93 7.36 41.40
CA ALA A 15 -6.82 8.80 41.67
C ALA A 15 -7.48 9.63 40.56
N SER A 16 -8.60 10.24 40.92
CA SER A 16 -9.34 11.24 40.17
C SER A 16 -8.65 12.60 40.21
N GLN A 17 -8.62 13.29 39.07
CA GLN A 17 -8.61 14.76 38.88
C GLN A 17 -7.42 15.59 39.42
N THR A 18 -6.73 16.30 38.52
CA THR A 18 -6.40 17.73 38.72
C THR A 18 -6.03 18.46 37.41
N ARG A 19 -6.92 19.40 37.03
CA ARG A 19 -6.68 20.81 36.61
C ARG A 19 -5.76 21.13 35.43
N ASP A 20 -6.42 21.64 34.38
CA ASP A 20 -6.07 22.79 33.54
C ASP A 20 -4.59 23.13 33.31
N LEU A 21 -4.10 22.80 32.10
CA LEU A 21 -2.95 23.47 31.49
C LEU A 21 -3.45 24.37 30.34
N PRO A 22 -2.98 25.63 30.26
CA PRO A 22 -3.50 26.63 29.33
C PRO A 22 -3.24 26.26 27.87
N ARG A 23 -4.26 26.51 27.04
CA ARG A 23 -4.21 26.51 25.57
C ARG A 23 -3.01 27.29 25.05
N THR A 24 -1.92 26.59 24.76
CA THR A 24 -0.92 27.10 23.83
C THR A 24 -1.51 27.00 22.43
N ARG A 25 -1.70 28.15 21.78
CA ARG A 25 -2.06 28.24 20.37
C ARG A 25 -1.00 27.49 19.55
N ARG A 26 -1.32 26.29 19.08
CA ARG A 26 -0.58 25.63 18.01
C ARG A 26 -1.10 26.15 16.69
N ASN A 27 -0.54 27.28 16.26
CA ASN A 27 -0.47 27.63 14.85
C ASN A 27 0.57 26.69 14.23
N ALA A 28 0.10 25.58 13.64
CA ALA A 28 0.78 24.81 12.60
C ALA A 28 -0.14 23.65 12.19
N GLU A 29 -1.30 23.97 11.63
CA GLU A 29 -2.03 22.99 10.82
C GLU A 29 -1.65 23.26 9.36
N THR A 30 -0.38 22.98 9.04
CA THR A 30 -0.11 22.50 7.69
C THR A 30 -0.66 21.07 7.71
N PRO A 31 -1.73 20.76 6.95
CA PRO A 31 -2.24 19.40 6.91
C PRO A 31 -1.08 18.48 6.48
N ALA A 32 -0.91 17.39 7.22
CA ALA A 32 0.03 16.33 6.85
C ALA A 32 -0.15 16.01 5.36
N PRO A 33 0.95 15.75 4.60
CA PRO A 33 0.79 15.28 3.24
C PRO A 33 0.00 13.98 3.32
N CYS A 34 -1.25 14.03 2.83
CA CYS A 34 -2.03 12.84 2.61
C CYS A 34 -1.18 11.91 1.75
N LYS A 35 -0.72 10.80 2.34
CA LYS A 35 -0.08 9.74 1.58
C LYS A 35 -1.18 9.03 0.81
N SER A 36 -1.68 9.67 -0.24
CA SER A 36 -2.44 8.99 -1.27
C SER A 36 -1.45 8.07 -1.97
N GLY A 37 -1.63 6.77 -1.75
CA GLY A 37 -1.19 5.78 -2.72
C GLY A 37 -1.67 6.17 -4.12
N PHE A 38 -0.94 5.70 -5.12
CA PHE A 38 -1.04 6.04 -6.55
C PHE A 38 -0.24 7.28 -6.94
N SER A 39 1.07 7.09 -7.12
CA SER A 39 2.05 8.03 -7.69
C SER A 39 1.81 8.29 -9.18
N ASN A 40 0.68 8.92 -9.49
CA ASN A 40 0.36 9.48 -10.79
C ASN A 40 0.14 10.99 -10.65
N ASP A 41 1.14 11.71 -10.13
CA ASP A 41 1.19 13.17 -10.20
C ASP A 41 1.35 13.61 -11.67
N PRO A 42 0.40 14.39 -12.24
CA PRO A 42 0.41 14.76 -13.66
C PRO A 42 1.41 15.87 -14.01
N LEU A 43 2.14 16.41 -13.03
CA LEU A 43 2.97 17.62 -13.19
C LEU A 43 4.48 17.35 -13.27
N LEU A 44 4.92 16.10 -13.13
CA LEU A 44 6.30 15.72 -13.46
C LEU A 44 6.30 14.74 -14.63
N PRO A 45 7.18 14.91 -15.64
CA PRO A 45 7.41 13.84 -16.59
C PRO A 45 7.94 12.64 -15.81
N ARG A 46 7.10 11.61 -15.65
CA ARG A 46 7.49 10.27 -15.16
C ARG A 46 8.47 9.66 -16.17
N ARG A 47 9.70 10.18 -16.24
CA ARG A 47 10.87 9.49 -16.78
C ARG A 47 11.46 8.59 -15.69
N SER A 48 10.58 7.92 -14.93
CA SER A 48 10.95 6.74 -14.18
C SER A 48 11.21 5.65 -15.21
N SER A 49 12.49 5.27 -15.40
CA SER A 49 12.97 4.07 -16.11
C SER A 49 12.04 3.51 -17.19
N MET A 50 12.41 3.57 -18.47
CA MET A 50 11.64 3.11 -19.63
C MET A 50 11.29 1.61 -19.56
N LYS A 51 10.34 1.24 -18.69
CA LYS A 51 9.81 -0.11 -18.56
C LYS A 51 8.57 -0.19 -19.44
N ARG A 52 8.64 -1.01 -20.48
CA ARG A 52 7.55 -1.23 -21.42
C ARG A 52 6.54 -2.17 -20.78
N LEU A 53 5.29 -1.74 -20.67
CA LEU A 53 4.21 -2.58 -20.16
C LEU A 53 3.67 -3.46 -21.29
N VAL A 54 3.66 -4.77 -21.07
CA VAL A 54 3.07 -5.77 -21.95
C VAL A 54 1.90 -6.40 -21.21
N VAL A 55 0.70 -6.22 -21.75
CA VAL A 55 -0.53 -6.80 -21.18
C VAL A 55 -0.97 -7.98 -22.03
N VAL A 56 -1.25 -9.10 -21.37
CA VAL A 56 -1.48 -10.40 -22.01
C VAL A 56 -2.83 -10.98 -21.59
N GLU A 57 -3.53 -11.65 -22.50
CA GLU A 57 -4.87 -12.20 -22.28
C GLU A 57 -4.95 -13.33 -21.22
N SER A 58 -3.86 -14.06 -20.97
CA SER A 58 -3.86 -15.15 -19.98
C SER A 58 -2.61 -15.12 -19.10
N PRO A 59 -2.70 -15.59 -17.84
CA PRO A 59 -1.56 -15.63 -16.93
C PRO A 59 -0.47 -16.59 -17.41
N THR A 60 -0.85 -17.74 -17.98
CA THR A 60 0.08 -18.73 -18.53
C THR A 60 0.90 -18.19 -19.71
N LYS A 61 0.30 -17.35 -20.55
CA LYS A 61 1.02 -16.65 -21.62
C LYS A 61 1.97 -15.60 -21.05
N ALA A 62 1.58 -14.87 -20.00
CA ALA A 62 2.47 -13.92 -19.33
C ALA A 62 3.73 -14.59 -18.76
N ASP A 63 3.60 -15.75 -18.11
CA ASP A 63 4.75 -16.52 -17.58
C ASP A 63 5.68 -17.01 -18.70
N THR A 64 5.08 -17.43 -19.80
CA THR A 64 5.83 -17.86 -20.99
C THR A 64 6.63 -16.70 -21.59
N ILE A 65 6.00 -15.53 -21.78
CA ILE A 65 6.65 -14.33 -22.33
C ILE A 65 7.72 -13.79 -21.37
N ARG A 66 7.50 -13.87 -20.05
CA ARG A 66 8.52 -13.54 -19.05
C ARG A 66 9.78 -14.34 -19.29
N ASN A 67 9.67 -15.66 -19.45
CA ASN A 67 10.83 -16.53 -19.69
C ASN A 67 11.57 -16.17 -20.99
N TYR A 68 10.87 -15.81 -22.05
CA TYR A 68 11.49 -15.40 -23.31
C TYR A 68 12.21 -14.04 -23.24
N LEU A 69 11.62 -13.07 -22.53
CA LEU A 69 12.15 -11.70 -22.46
C LEU A 69 13.10 -11.47 -21.26
N SER A 70 13.33 -12.50 -20.44
CA SER A 70 14.27 -12.46 -19.31
C SER A 70 15.69 -12.04 -19.70
N GLY A 71 16.10 -12.23 -20.96
CA GLY A 71 17.42 -11.84 -21.47
C GLY A 71 17.62 -10.32 -21.60
N ASP A 72 16.54 -9.54 -21.75
CA ASP A 72 16.59 -8.09 -22.01
C ASP A 72 16.58 -7.23 -20.73
N GLY A 73 16.79 -7.84 -19.56
CA GLY A 73 16.77 -7.19 -18.24
C GLY A 73 15.36 -6.76 -17.79
N HIS A 74 15.27 -5.90 -16.77
CA HIS A 74 14.00 -5.36 -16.22
C HIS A 74 13.34 -4.29 -17.12
N THR A 75 13.50 -4.41 -18.44
CA THR A 75 12.99 -3.48 -19.45
C THR A 75 11.50 -3.67 -19.70
N TYR A 76 10.96 -4.85 -19.41
CA TYR A 76 9.55 -5.17 -19.63
C TYR A 76 8.84 -5.48 -18.31
N GLN A 77 7.67 -4.89 -18.12
CA GLN A 77 6.72 -5.28 -17.09
C GLN A 77 5.58 -6.04 -17.77
N ILE A 78 5.33 -7.27 -17.33
CA ILE A 78 4.38 -8.17 -17.99
C ILE A 78 3.24 -8.47 -17.02
N GLU A 79 2.03 -8.06 -17.40
CA GLU A 79 0.80 -8.24 -16.61
C GLU A 79 -0.23 -9.02 -17.43
N ALA A 80 -1.11 -9.78 -16.76
CA ALA A 80 -2.18 -10.52 -17.42
C ALA A 80 -3.54 -9.84 -17.20
N SER A 81 -4.31 -9.61 -18.28
CA SER A 81 -5.74 -9.30 -18.20
C SER A 81 -6.48 -10.61 -18.00
N MET A 82 -6.86 -10.94 -16.77
CA MET A 82 -7.56 -12.18 -16.40
C MET A 82 -8.99 -12.33 -17.00
N GLY A 83 -9.29 -11.66 -18.12
CA GLY A 83 -10.60 -11.54 -18.76
C GLY A 83 -10.78 -10.17 -19.44
N HIS A 84 -12.03 -9.87 -19.83
CA HIS A 84 -12.39 -8.55 -20.32
C HIS A 84 -12.40 -7.54 -19.16
N VAL A 85 -11.69 -6.42 -19.34
CA VAL A 85 -11.60 -5.36 -18.31
C VAL A 85 -12.78 -4.40 -18.42
N ARG A 86 -13.35 -4.25 -19.62
CA ARG A 86 -14.50 -3.40 -19.91
C ARG A 86 -15.39 -4.09 -20.91
N ASP A 87 -16.62 -4.34 -20.50
CA ASP A 87 -17.67 -4.83 -21.38
C ASP A 87 -18.65 -3.71 -21.72
N LEU A 88 -19.31 -3.87 -22.86
CA LEU A 88 -20.40 -2.97 -23.27
C LEU A 88 -21.61 -3.20 -22.35
N PRO A 89 -22.44 -2.16 -22.10
CA PRO A 89 -23.67 -2.32 -21.34
C PRO A 89 -24.61 -3.32 -22.03
N ALA A 90 -25.27 -4.17 -21.23
CA ALA A 90 -26.04 -5.33 -21.70
C ALA A 90 -27.31 -4.98 -22.53
N SER A 91 -27.69 -3.71 -22.62
CA SER A 91 -28.81 -3.29 -23.47
C SER A 91 -28.56 -1.89 -24.00
N ALA A 92 -28.57 -1.78 -25.33
CA ALA A 92 -28.64 -0.56 -26.12
C ALA A 92 -30.07 -0.38 -26.64
#